data_AF-A0A9W8RS24-F1
#
_entry.id   AF-A0A9W8RS24-F1
#
_cell.length_a   1.000
_cell.length_b   1.000
_cell.length_c   1.000
_cell.angle_alpha   90.00
_cell.angle_beta   90.00
_cell.angle_gamma   90.00
#
_symmetry.space_group_name_H-M   'P 1'
#
loop_
_entity.id
_entity.type
_entity.pdbx_description
1 polymer ?
#
loop_
_entity_poly.entity_id
_entity_poly.type
_entity_poly.pdbx_seq_one_letter_code
_entity_poly.pdbx_strand_id
1 'polypeptide(L)'
;MMNSADLLTVLVKFGSYSAGVDRSKSWFSYSLQSAPMMHSTLALTAVLWKAEYSGLQLSVQVEGIRQKGEAMREIQAQLGKASSVNDLSNMSFIMSTMSTLAIAAVCDGDFEAAEMHLGGVHVFVNSRGGRGSFDEEFVLGKSVDL
;
A
#
# COMPACT_ATOMS: atom_id res chain seq x y z
N MET A 1 -21.58 -4.85 12.86
CA MET A 1 -20.14 -4.58 12.96
C MET A 1 -19.53 -5.07 11.65
N MET A 2 -19.14 -4.15 10.78
CA MET A 2 -18.59 -4.48 9.46
C MET A 2 -17.10 -4.81 9.65
N ASN A 3 -16.58 -5.84 8.99
CA ASN A 3 -15.25 -6.41 9.29
C ASN A 3 -14.35 -6.40 8.04
N SER A 4 -13.08 -6.82 8.18
CA SER A 4 -12.09 -6.82 7.08
C SER A 4 -12.56 -7.50 5.79
N ALA A 5 -13.56 -8.40 5.85
CA ALA A 5 -14.13 -9.07 4.68
C ALA A 5 -14.85 -8.12 3.71
N ASP A 6 -15.41 -7.02 4.21
CA ASP A 6 -16.14 -6.06 3.39
C ASP A 6 -15.18 -5.22 2.54
N LEU A 7 -14.02 -4.84 3.09
CA LEU A 7 -12.94 -4.19 2.34
C LEU A 7 -12.27 -5.14 1.34
N LEU A 8 -12.13 -6.43 1.68
CA LEU A 8 -11.63 -7.45 0.75
C LEU A 8 -12.58 -7.63 -0.45
N THR A 9 -13.89 -7.56 -0.24
CA THR A 9 -14.88 -7.62 -1.32
C THR A 9 -14.73 -6.45 -2.30
N VAL A 10 -14.36 -5.27 -1.78
CA VAL A 10 -14.11 -4.09 -2.61
C VAL A 10 -12.79 -4.21 -3.36
N LEU A 11 -11.74 -4.72 -2.71
CA LEU A 11 -10.47 -5.03 -3.37
C LEU A 11 -10.61 -6.02 -4.52
N VAL A 12 -11.44 -7.06 -4.35
CA VAL A 12 -11.75 -8.00 -5.43
C VAL A 12 -12.47 -7.30 -6.58
N LYS A 13 -13.37 -6.35 -6.30
CA LYS A 13 -14.05 -5.56 -7.34
C LYS A 13 -13.08 -4.65 -8.10
N PHE A 14 -12.22 -3.90 -7.42
CA PHE A 14 -11.22 -3.04 -8.08
C PHE A 14 -10.16 -3.87 -8.83
N GLY A 15 -9.72 -5.00 -8.28
CA GLY A 15 -8.78 -5.93 -8.93
C GLY A 15 -9.35 -6.68 -10.14
N SER A 16 -10.68 -6.71 -10.31
CA SER A 16 -11.35 -7.37 -11.42
C SER A 16 -11.50 -6.50 -12.68
N TYR A 17 -11.15 -5.20 -12.62
CA TYR A 17 -11.27 -4.30 -13.78
C TYR A 17 -10.20 -4.50 -14.86
N SER A 18 -9.19 -5.34 -14.64
CA SER A 18 -8.19 -5.69 -15.66
C SER A 18 -8.30 -7.16 -16.05
N ALA A 19 -9.36 -7.50 -16.77
CA ALA A 19 -9.55 -8.79 -17.42
C ALA A 19 -8.51 -8.96 -18.55
N GLY A 20 -7.28 -9.35 -18.19
CA GLY A 20 -6.19 -9.56 -19.14
C GLY A 20 -4.80 -9.69 -18.50
N VAL A 21 -4.64 -9.37 -17.22
CA VAL A 21 -3.35 -9.47 -16.52
C VAL A 21 -3.20 -10.86 -15.89
N ASP A 22 -2.04 -11.48 -16.13
CA ASP A 22 -1.56 -12.68 -15.43
C ASP A 22 -1.92 -12.62 -13.94
N ARG A 23 -2.73 -13.58 -13.45
CA ARG A 23 -3.23 -13.57 -12.07
C ARG A 23 -2.12 -13.64 -11.03
N SER A 24 -0.94 -14.17 -11.41
CA SER A 24 0.26 -14.17 -10.56
C SER A 24 0.85 -12.77 -10.36
N LYS A 25 0.42 -11.78 -11.16
CA LYS A 25 0.84 -10.38 -11.14
C LYS A 25 -0.27 -9.42 -10.69
N SER A 26 -1.36 -9.93 -10.10
CA SER A 26 -2.44 -9.08 -9.61
C SER A 26 -2.05 -8.38 -8.30
N TRP A 27 -2.40 -7.09 -8.18
CA TRP A 27 -2.15 -6.28 -6.98
C TRP A 27 -2.71 -6.94 -5.71
N PHE A 28 -3.91 -7.51 -5.81
CA PHE A 28 -4.56 -8.21 -4.72
C PHE A 28 -3.70 -9.37 -4.20
N SER A 29 -3.27 -10.29 -5.09
CA SER A 29 -2.42 -11.41 -4.69
C SER A 29 -1.08 -10.98 -4.11
N TYR A 30 -0.49 -9.88 -4.59
CA TYR A 30 0.73 -9.32 -3.99
C TYR A 30 0.48 -8.72 -2.61
N SER A 31 -0.62 -7.98 -2.43
CA SER A 31 -0.94 -7.32 -1.17
C SER A 31 -1.09 -8.31 0.00
N LEU A 32 -1.52 -9.54 -0.28
CA LEU A 32 -1.67 -10.59 0.73
C LEU A 32 -0.35 -11.27 1.14
N GLN A 33 0.76 -11.01 0.44
CA GLN A 33 2.06 -11.62 0.76
C GLN A 33 2.75 -10.96 1.96
N SER A 34 2.27 -9.78 2.37
CA SER A 34 2.86 -9.01 3.45
C SER A 34 1.76 -8.27 4.22
N ALA A 35 1.75 -8.41 5.55
CA ALA A 35 0.78 -7.74 6.40
C ALA A 35 0.74 -6.20 6.20
N PRO A 36 1.86 -5.46 6.10
CA PRO A 36 1.79 -4.01 5.90
C PRO A 36 1.22 -3.64 4.52
N MET A 37 1.49 -4.46 3.51
CA MET A 37 0.90 -4.28 2.18
C MET A 37 -0.60 -4.49 2.19
N MET A 38 -1.09 -5.53 2.88
CA MET A 38 -2.52 -5.77 3.02
C MET A 38 -3.18 -4.59 3.73
N HIS A 39 -2.62 -4.14 4.86
CA HIS A 39 -3.15 -3.01 5.62
C HIS A 39 -3.18 -1.70 4.82
N SER A 40 -2.09 -1.35 4.13
CA SER A 40 -2.06 -0.14 3.28
C SER A 40 -3.02 -0.22 2.09
N THR A 41 -3.16 -1.40 1.50
CA THR A 41 -4.08 -1.65 0.39
C THR A 41 -5.55 -1.52 0.84
N LEU A 42 -5.89 -2.01 2.04
CA LEU A 42 -7.21 -1.82 2.65
C LEU A 42 -7.49 -0.35 2.98
N ALA A 43 -6.48 0.39 3.46
CA ALA A 43 -6.58 1.82 3.71
C ALA A 43 -6.86 2.60 2.41
N LEU A 44 -6.07 2.36 1.35
CA LEU A 44 -6.28 2.96 0.03
C LEU A 44 -7.69 2.66 -0.51
N THR A 45 -8.14 1.42 -0.38
CA THR A 45 -9.47 1.00 -0.81
C THR A 45 -10.58 1.78 -0.12
N ALA A 46 -10.46 2.02 1.19
CA ALA A 46 -11.44 2.81 1.93
C ALA A 46 -11.51 4.26 1.43
N VAL A 47 -10.36 4.86 1.09
CA VAL A 47 -10.28 6.23 0.57
C VAL A 47 -10.86 6.32 -0.85
N LEU A 48 -10.50 5.39 -1.74
CA LEU A 48 -11.07 5.35 -3.09
C LEU A 48 -12.58 5.17 -3.06
N TRP A 49 -13.08 4.30 -2.18
CA TRP A 49 -14.52 4.11 -2.02
C TRP A 49 -15.21 5.39 -1.52
N LYS A 50 -14.61 6.11 -0.58
CA LYS A 50 -15.13 7.40 -0.10
C LYS A 50 -15.20 8.43 -1.22
N ALA A 51 -14.21 8.45 -2.12
CA ALA A 51 -14.16 9.36 -3.26
C ALA A 51 -15.25 9.04 -4.31
N GLU A 52 -15.50 7.76 -4.58
CA GLU A 52 -16.51 7.33 -5.56
C GLU A 52 -17.95 7.39 -5.03
N TYR A 53 -18.16 7.19 -3.73
CA TYR A 53 -19.49 7.08 -3.13
C TYR A 53 -19.64 8.01 -1.93
N SER A 54 -20.30 9.16 -2.14
CA SER A 54 -20.57 10.18 -1.11
C SER A 54 -21.43 9.71 0.07
N GLY A 55 -22.05 8.52 -0.02
CA GLY A 55 -22.83 7.88 1.04
C GLY A 55 -22.08 6.80 1.83
N LEU A 56 -20.74 6.75 1.74
CA LEU A 56 -19.95 5.71 2.38
C LEU A 56 -20.20 5.68 3.91
N GLN A 57 -20.49 4.50 4.44
CA GLN A 57 -20.71 4.31 5.87
C GLN A 57 -19.47 4.77 6.66
N LEU A 58 -19.71 5.52 7.74
CA LEU A 58 -18.67 5.98 8.67
C LEU A 58 -17.78 4.82 9.17
N SER A 59 -18.36 3.62 9.31
CA SER A 59 -17.63 2.40 9.69
C SER A 59 -16.49 2.05 8.72
N VAL A 60 -16.66 2.23 7.41
CA VAL A 60 -15.62 1.97 6.41
C VAL A 60 -14.49 2.98 6.53
N GLN A 61 -14.83 4.26 6.78
CA GLN A 61 -13.84 5.31 6.94
C GLN A 61 -12.98 5.08 8.20
N VAL A 62 -13.64 4.73 9.33
CA VAL A 62 -12.96 4.38 10.58
C VAL A 62 -12.05 3.17 10.38
N GLU A 63 -12.54 2.14 9.68
CA GLU A 63 -11.72 0.96 9.39
C GLU A 63 -10.54 1.30 8.47
N GLY A 64 -10.71 2.13 7.45
CA GLY A 64 -9.62 2.61 6.59
C GLY A 64 -8.51 3.31 7.39
N ILE A 65 -8.88 4.19 8.32
CA ILE A 65 -7.94 4.86 9.22
C ILE A 65 -7.22 3.84 10.12
N ARG A 66 -7.95 2.86 10.66
CA ARG A 66 -7.37 1.80 11.49
C ARG A 66 -6.33 1.00 10.69
N GLN A 67 -6.65 0.64 9.46
CA GLN A 67 -5.77 -0.09 8.55
C GLN A 67 -4.52 0.71 8.19
N LYS A 68 -4.63 2.03 7.96
CA LYS A 68 -3.47 2.94 7.82
C LYS A 68 -2.56 2.86 9.05
N GLY A 69 -3.15 2.91 10.25
CA GLY A 69 -2.42 2.79 11.51
C GLY A 69 -1.70 1.45 11.69
N GLU A 70 -2.32 0.33 11.31
CA GLU A 70 -1.65 -0.99 11.34
C GLU A 70 -0.47 -1.04 10.37
N ALA A 71 -0.64 -0.57 9.13
CA ALA A 71 0.44 -0.53 8.14
C ALA A 71 1.66 0.25 8.67
N MET A 72 1.42 1.41 9.29
CA MET A 72 2.48 2.23 9.89
C MET A 72 3.18 1.52 11.06
N ARG A 73 2.42 0.86 11.95
CA ARG A 73 2.97 0.08 13.06
C ARG A 73 3.88 -1.04 12.56
N GLU A 74 3.46 -1.76 11.53
CA GLU A 74 4.23 -2.87 10.97
C GLU A 74 5.48 -2.40 10.23
N ILE A 75 5.40 -1.31 9.47
CA ILE A 75 6.60 -0.66 8.90
C ILE A 75 7.57 -0.34 10.05
N GLN A 76 7.13 0.37 11.09
CA GLN A 76 7.99 0.74 12.20
C GLN A 76 8.62 -0.48 12.89
N ALA A 77 7.84 -1.54 13.09
CA ALA A 77 8.33 -2.79 13.68
C ALA A 77 9.38 -3.48 12.79
N GLN A 78 9.22 -3.44 11.46
CA GLN A 78 10.20 -3.99 10.53
C GLN A 78 11.46 -3.15 10.47
N LEU A 79 11.35 -1.82 10.44
CA LEU A 79 12.49 -0.91 10.49
C LEU A 79 13.28 -1.06 11.80
N GLY A 80 12.60 -1.25 12.93
CA GLY A 80 13.25 -1.49 14.22
C GLY A 80 13.98 -2.84 14.33
N LYS A 81 13.61 -3.82 13.49
CA LYS A 81 14.26 -5.15 13.42
C LYS A 81 15.36 -5.24 12.37
N ALA A 82 15.38 -4.31 11.41
CA ALA A 82 16.33 -4.30 10.30
C ALA A 82 17.76 -4.06 10.81
N SER A 83 18.44 -5.14 11.19
CA SER A 83 19.83 -5.13 11.66
C SER A 83 20.84 -5.29 10.52
N SER A 84 20.37 -5.57 9.29
CA SER A 84 21.21 -5.61 8.09
C SER A 84 20.43 -5.22 6.84
N VAL A 85 21.14 -4.64 5.88
CA VAL A 85 20.65 -4.13 4.58
C VAL A 85 20.19 -5.25 3.61
N ASN A 86 20.34 -6.53 3.98
CA ASN A 86 20.26 -7.66 3.04
C ASN A 86 18.88 -8.31 2.88
N ASP A 87 17.83 -7.84 3.54
CA ASP A 87 16.49 -8.40 3.36
C ASP A 87 15.72 -7.66 2.25
N LEU A 88 16.16 -7.89 1.02
CA LEU A 88 15.67 -7.22 -0.19
C LEU A 88 14.15 -7.36 -0.37
N SER A 89 13.58 -8.53 -0.05
CA SER A 89 12.13 -8.76 -0.17
C SER A 89 11.33 -7.94 0.84
N ASN A 90 11.82 -7.85 2.08
CA ASN A 90 11.21 -7.00 3.11
C ASN A 90 11.29 -5.52 2.73
N MET A 91 12.40 -5.05 2.14
CA MET A 91 12.50 -3.68 1.63
C MET A 91 11.47 -3.40 0.52
N SER A 92 11.27 -4.32 -0.42
CA SER A 92 10.29 -4.15 -1.50
C SER A 92 8.86 -4.00 -0.97
N PHE A 93 8.49 -4.78 0.05
CA PHE A 93 7.19 -4.65 0.70
C PHE A 93 7.05 -3.35 1.49
N ILE A 94 8.08 -2.91 2.21
CA ILE A 94 8.07 -1.63 2.93
C ILE A 94 7.88 -0.48 1.95
N MET A 95 8.69 -0.45 0.88
CA MET A 95 8.61 0.59 -0.14
C MET A 95 7.23 0.61 -0.82
N SER A 96 6.73 -0.56 -1.23
CA SER A 96 5.38 -0.67 -1.83
C SER A 96 4.28 -0.21 -0.86
N THR A 97 4.43 -0.53 0.43
CA THR A 97 3.47 -0.10 1.47
C THR A 97 3.48 1.41 1.60
N MET A 98 4.67 2.03 1.67
CA MET A 98 4.81 3.48 1.79
C MET A 98 4.28 4.20 0.56
N SER A 99 4.55 3.71 -0.65
CA SER A 99 3.95 4.26 -1.88
C SER A 99 2.43 4.17 -1.86
N THR A 100 1.87 3.03 -1.44
CA THR A 100 0.42 2.83 -1.32
C THR A 100 -0.21 3.81 -0.32
N LEU A 101 0.46 4.05 0.82
CA LEU A 101 0.02 5.04 1.81
C LEU A 101 0.13 6.48 1.28
N ALA A 102 1.14 6.79 0.47
CA ALA A 102 1.25 8.09 -0.18
C ALA A 102 0.07 8.36 -1.11
N ILE A 103 -0.30 7.38 -1.96
CA ILE A 103 -1.47 7.47 -2.84
C ILE A 103 -2.75 7.65 -2.02
N ALA A 104 -2.93 6.85 -0.95
CA ALA A 104 -4.08 6.99 -0.07
C ALA A 104 -4.17 8.40 0.54
N ALA A 105 -3.05 8.98 0.95
CA ALA A 105 -2.99 10.35 1.47
C ALA A 105 -3.34 11.40 0.40
N VAL A 106 -2.85 11.25 -0.83
CA VAL A 106 -3.23 12.11 -1.97
C VAL A 106 -4.74 12.05 -2.22
N CYS A 107 -5.32 10.85 -2.23
CA CYS A 107 -6.76 10.68 -2.45
C CYS A 107 -7.62 11.30 -1.33
N ASP A 108 -7.10 11.39 -0.11
CA ASP A 108 -7.74 12.10 1.01
C ASP A 108 -7.43 13.61 1.04
N GLY A 109 -6.57 14.12 0.16
CA GLY A 109 -6.12 15.51 0.12
C GLY A 109 -5.05 15.88 1.16
N ASP A 110 -4.43 14.89 1.79
CA ASP A 110 -3.37 15.03 2.80
C ASP A 110 -1.98 14.98 2.14
N PHE A 111 -1.61 16.09 1.48
CA PHE A 111 -0.35 16.19 0.74
C PHE A 111 0.90 16.14 1.62
N GLU A 112 0.82 16.62 2.87
CA GLU A 112 1.93 16.56 3.83
C GLU A 112 2.25 15.10 4.20
N ALA A 113 1.22 14.29 4.49
CA ALA A 113 1.43 12.87 4.74
C ALA A 113 1.91 12.13 3.48
N ALA A 114 1.45 12.52 2.29
CA ALA A 114 1.92 11.96 1.04
C ALA A 114 3.43 12.21 0.84
N GLU A 115 3.89 13.44 1.06
CA GLU A 115 5.31 13.80 0.99
C GLU A 115 6.15 13.03 2.02
N MET A 116 5.66 12.86 3.24
CA MET A 116 6.34 12.07 4.27
C MET A 116 6.57 10.62 3.82
N HIS A 117 5.53 9.98 3.26
CA HIS A 117 5.63 8.61 2.77
C HIS A 117 6.58 8.50 1.56
N LEU A 118 6.50 9.42 0.60
CA LEU A 118 7.41 9.48 -0.55
C LEU A 118 8.86 9.75 -0.14
N GLY A 119 9.08 10.59 0.86
CA GLY A 119 10.40 10.84 1.43
C GLY A 119 11.04 9.55 1.98
N GLY A 120 10.26 8.71 2.64
CA GLY A 120 10.74 7.40 3.08
C GLY A 120 11.05 6.43 1.93
N VAL A 121 10.20 6.37 0.89
CA VAL A 121 10.50 5.60 -0.33
C VAL A 121 11.80 6.07 -0.96
N HIS A 122 12.02 7.39 -1.05
CA HIS A 122 13.23 7.98 -1.61
C HIS A 122 14.50 7.55 -0.85
N VAL A 123 14.45 7.48 0.48
CA VAL A 123 15.56 6.96 1.31
C VAL A 123 15.91 5.53 0.90
N PHE A 124 14.92 4.66 0.71
CA PHE A 124 15.17 3.27 0.29
C PHE A 124 15.71 3.17 -1.14
N VAL A 125 15.16 3.92 -2.09
CA VAL A 125 15.66 3.96 -3.47
C VAL A 125 17.14 4.33 -3.51
N ASN A 126 17.52 5.39 -2.78
CA ASN A 126 18.91 5.82 -2.72
C ASN A 126 19.81 4.80 -2.04
N SER A 127 19.32 4.15 -0.98
CA SER A 127 20.08 3.11 -0.26
C SER A 127 20.40 1.87 -1.13
N ARG A 128 19.59 1.62 -2.17
CA ARG A 128 19.75 0.48 -3.11
C ARG A 128 20.50 0.84 -4.39
N GLY A 129 21.06 2.04 -4.50
CA GLY A 129 21.83 2.46 -5.67
C GLY A 129 21.01 3.13 -6.77
N GLY A 130 19.78 3.56 -6.46
CA GLY A 130 18.92 4.35 -7.35
C GLY A 130 17.89 3.53 -8.12
N ARG A 131 17.10 4.20 -8.98
CA ARG A 131 15.91 3.62 -9.64
C ARG A 131 16.21 2.36 -10.46
N GLY A 132 17.38 2.28 -11.09
CA GLY A 132 17.77 1.14 -11.92
C GLY A 132 17.93 -0.18 -11.16
N SER A 133 17.99 -0.16 -9.82
CA SER A 133 18.04 -1.39 -9.02
C SER A 133 16.69 -2.10 -8.89
N PHE A 134 15.62 -1.55 -9.48
CA PHE A 134 14.24 -2.02 -9.32
C PHE A 134 13.56 -2.41 -10.64
N ASP A 135 14.29 -2.42 -11.76
CA ASP A 135 13.70 -2.68 -13.10
C ASP A 135 13.05 -4.07 -13.22
N GLU A 136 13.48 -5.03 -12.38
CA GLU A 136 12.89 -6.38 -12.31
C GLU A 136 11.77 -6.50 -11.25
N GLU A 137 11.59 -5.51 -10.39
CA GLU A 137 10.60 -5.53 -9.30
C GLU A 137 9.25 -4.97 -9.77
N PHE A 138 8.58 -5.76 -10.63
CA PHE A 138 7.32 -5.40 -11.30
C PHE A 138 6.28 -4.70 -10.41
N VAL A 139 6.12 -5.17 -9.17
CA VAL A 139 5.10 -4.62 -8.26
C VAL A 139 5.52 -3.28 -7.64
N LEU A 140 6.81 -3.07 -7.43
CA LEU A 140 7.31 -1.74 -7.04
C LEU A 140 7.12 -0.74 -8.16
N GLY A 141 7.34 -1.14 -9.41
CA GLY A 141 6.98 -0.34 -10.59
C GLY A 141 5.50 0.06 -10.56
N LYS A 142 4.60 -0.90 -10.32
CA LYS A 142 3.15 -0.61 -10.18
C LYS A 142 2.81 0.29 -9.00
N SER A 143 3.49 0.15 -7.87
CA SER A 143 3.25 0.99 -6.68
C SER A 143 3.67 2.44 -6.88
N VAL A 144 4.63 2.68 -7.80
CA VAL A 144 5.13 4.00 -8.17
C VAL A 144 4.35 4.58 -9.36
N ASP A 145 3.75 3.74 -10.20
CA ASP A 145 2.99 4.13 -11.40
C ASP A 145 1.45 4.20 -11.19
N LEU A 146 0.93 3.85 -10.02
CA LEU A 146 -0.48 4.04 -9.61
C LEU A 146 -0.68 5.46 -9.04
#